data_AF-A0A975CR90-F1
#
_entry.id   AF-A0A975CR90-F1
#
_cell.length_a   1.000
_cell.length_b   1.000
_cell.length_c   1.000
_cell.angle_alpha   90.00
_cell.angle_beta   90.00
_cell.angle_gamma   90.00
#
_symmetry.space_group_name_H-M   'P 1'
#
loop_
_entity.id
_entity.type
_entity.pdbx_description
1 polymer ?
#
loop_
_entity_poly.entity_id
_entity_poly.type
_entity_poly.pdbx_seq_one_letter_code
_entity_poly.pdbx_strand_id
1 'polypeptide(L)'
;MSKLQIQYSKELAEELGKIGVYLPGEQVNVGDIITFPNGKSFLGKSRPVGTFKKVTSLKNLNVKYTEPSFSKKPDTYQFSSKNAVSFNFNIDSNVDLGSEKLPSGNVKIKINFTSEGAIYFLAVDCDKKELDDLSALENEINAKGKKMLWKDTFLVTSVTVAKKAFIAQSRSKTSELFINGNIQGIQSGTVKIGAKTNLGINKQQGDIFIKDWSNDVTVFMDLIRFEKEVFSENYRGNKTTSTKEVEESRILFKPVLIEDLLTD
;
A
#
# COMPACT_ATOMS: atom_id res chain seq x y z
N MET A 1 15.79 -6.29 -8.21
CA MET A 1 14.91 -6.05 -7.05
C MET A 1 13.72 -5.16 -7.38
N SER A 2 13.88 -3.99 -8.04
CA SER A 2 12.75 -3.07 -8.35
C SER A 2 11.56 -3.72 -9.08
N LYS A 3 11.80 -4.68 -9.98
CA LYS A 3 10.74 -5.35 -10.76
C LYS A 3 9.67 -6.02 -9.88
N LEU A 4 10.06 -6.77 -8.85
CA LEU A 4 9.11 -7.46 -7.96
C LEU A 4 8.32 -6.48 -7.08
N GLN A 5 8.94 -5.36 -6.72
CA GLN A 5 8.30 -4.32 -5.93
C GLN A 5 7.23 -3.60 -6.74
N ILE A 6 7.55 -3.29 -8.01
CA ILE A 6 6.60 -2.68 -8.95
C ILE A 6 5.46 -3.65 -9.23
N GLN A 7 5.76 -4.94 -9.43
CA GLN A 7 4.74 -5.99 -9.60
C GLN A 7 3.81 -6.05 -8.39
N TYR A 8 4.37 -6.05 -7.17
CA TYR A 8 3.58 -6.00 -5.93
C TYR A 8 2.62 -4.82 -5.90
N SER A 9 3.11 -3.60 -6.17
CA SER A 9 2.27 -2.41 -6.19
C SER A 9 1.18 -2.48 -7.27
N LYS A 10 1.51 -2.94 -8.49
CA LYS A 10 0.54 -3.03 -9.60
C LYS A 10 -0.54 -4.08 -9.31
N GLU A 11 -0.16 -5.24 -8.80
CA GLU A 11 -1.09 -6.35 -8.58
C GLU A 11 -2.07 -6.05 -7.44
N LEU A 12 -1.62 -5.40 -6.35
CA LEU A 12 -2.55 -4.91 -5.32
C LEU A 12 -3.43 -3.77 -5.81
N ALA A 13 -2.90 -2.89 -6.67
CA ALA A 13 -3.70 -1.83 -7.27
C ALA A 13 -4.80 -2.40 -8.18
N GLU A 14 -4.48 -3.40 -8.99
CA GLU A 14 -5.43 -4.07 -9.89
C GLU A 14 -6.50 -4.86 -9.13
N GLU A 15 -6.11 -5.65 -8.13
CA GLU A 15 -7.01 -6.62 -7.50
C GLU A 15 -7.75 -6.06 -6.27
N LEU A 16 -7.17 -5.07 -5.59
CA LEU A 16 -7.76 -4.46 -4.39
C LEU A 16 -8.15 -2.99 -4.59
N GLY A 17 -7.75 -2.34 -5.69
CA GLY A 17 -7.97 -0.91 -5.89
C GLY A 17 -7.23 -0.06 -4.84
N LYS A 18 -6.06 -0.52 -4.37
CA LYS A 18 -5.28 0.14 -3.30
C LYS A 18 -3.83 0.36 -3.70
N ILE A 19 -3.24 1.45 -3.21
CA ILE A 19 -1.79 1.66 -3.30
C ILE A 19 -1.12 0.90 -2.16
N GLY A 20 -0.49 -0.22 -2.49
CA GLY A 20 0.20 -1.09 -1.53
C GLY A 20 1.45 -0.45 -0.94
N VAL A 21 1.61 -0.57 0.38
CA VAL A 21 2.90 -0.33 1.05
C VAL A 21 3.77 -1.55 0.78
N TYR A 22 4.84 -1.39 0.01
CA TYR A 22 5.78 -2.48 -0.21
C TYR A 22 6.53 -2.80 1.08
N LEU A 23 6.31 -3.99 1.64
CA LEU A 23 7.07 -4.55 2.76
C LEU A 23 8.16 -5.43 2.11
N PRO A 24 9.46 -5.33 2.42
CA PRO A 24 10.17 -4.84 3.63
C PRO A 24 10.57 -3.34 3.62
N GLY A 25 9.71 -2.45 3.13
CA GLY A 25 10.02 -1.01 3.02
C GLY A 25 9.99 -0.22 4.33
N GLU A 26 10.13 1.10 4.18
CA GLU A 26 10.14 2.06 5.27
C GLU A 26 8.77 2.15 5.96
N GLN A 27 8.75 2.53 7.24
CA GLN A 27 7.52 2.90 7.91
C GLN A 27 6.98 4.20 7.29
N VAL A 28 5.67 4.23 7.03
CA VAL A 28 4.99 5.39 6.46
C VAL A 28 3.86 5.84 7.38
N ASN A 29 3.71 7.15 7.54
CA ASN A 29 2.67 7.76 8.35
C ASN A 29 1.91 8.83 7.57
N VAL A 30 0.69 9.13 8.01
CA VAL A 30 -0.07 10.26 7.50
C VAL A 30 0.71 11.56 7.69
N GLY A 31 0.76 12.38 6.66
CA GLY A 31 1.53 13.62 6.62
C GLY A 31 2.99 13.44 6.21
N ASP A 32 3.45 12.23 5.91
CA ASP A 32 4.77 12.03 5.32
C ASP A 32 4.78 12.48 3.85
N ILE A 33 5.90 13.06 3.43
CA ILE A 33 6.15 13.41 2.04
C ILE A 33 7.21 12.46 1.50
N ILE A 34 6.86 11.71 0.46
CA ILE A 34 7.63 10.57 -0.04
C ILE A 34 7.92 10.70 -1.54
N THR A 35 8.86 9.88 -2.00
CA THR A 35 9.22 9.72 -3.43
C THR A 35 9.28 8.24 -3.79
N PHE A 36 9.03 7.91 -5.06
CA PHE A 36 9.15 6.55 -5.58
C PHE A 36 10.33 6.49 -6.57
N PRO A 37 11.56 6.21 -6.10
CA PRO A 37 12.77 6.31 -6.93
C PRO A 37 12.74 5.38 -8.14
N ASN A 38 12.07 4.23 -8.02
CA ASN A 38 11.97 3.21 -9.07
C ASN A 38 10.67 3.32 -9.87
N GLY A 39 9.75 4.21 -9.48
CA GLY A 39 8.45 4.39 -10.13
C GLY A 39 8.49 5.53 -11.12
N LYS A 40 9.00 5.29 -12.32
CA LYS A 40 8.91 6.25 -13.45
C LYS A 40 8.19 5.61 -14.63
N SER A 41 7.34 6.38 -15.29
CA SER A 41 6.78 6.04 -16.61
C SER A 41 7.83 6.23 -17.69
N PHE A 42 7.57 5.72 -18.90
CA PHE A 42 8.43 5.96 -20.06
C PHE A 42 8.60 7.45 -20.37
N LEU A 43 7.56 8.25 -20.10
CA LEU A 43 7.55 9.71 -20.25
C LEU A 43 8.20 10.46 -19.08
N GLY A 44 8.83 9.75 -18.14
CA GLY A 44 9.56 10.34 -17.02
C GLY A 44 8.68 10.84 -15.86
N LYS A 45 7.35 10.74 -15.95
CA LYS A 45 6.41 11.07 -14.86
C LYS A 45 6.54 10.05 -13.72
N SER A 46 6.72 10.52 -12.49
CA SER A 46 6.80 9.64 -11.31
C SER A 46 5.46 8.97 -11.01
N ARG A 47 5.48 7.67 -10.70
CA ARG A 47 4.34 6.80 -10.35
C ARG A 47 4.56 6.19 -8.96
N PRO A 48 3.51 6.03 -8.15
CA PRO A 48 3.65 5.46 -6.81
C PRO A 48 3.70 3.92 -6.83
N VAL A 49 4.75 3.39 -7.46
CA VAL A 49 4.98 1.94 -7.60
C VAL A 49 6.36 1.55 -7.08
N GLY A 50 6.44 0.37 -6.46
CA GLY A 50 7.66 -0.15 -5.87
C GLY A 50 7.98 0.45 -4.50
N THR A 51 9.26 0.48 -4.14
CA THR A 51 9.70 1.11 -2.88
C THR A 51 9.54 2.62 -2.95
N PHE A 52 9.26 3.21 -1.79
CA PHE A 52 9.30 4.64 -1.57
C PHE A 52 10.42 5.02 -0.59
N LYS A 53 10.75 6.30 -0.55
CA LYS A 53 11.66 6.91 0.40
C LYS A 53 11.01 8.14 1.01
N LYS A 54 11.06 8.26 2.34
CA LYS A 54 10.65 9.48 3.04
C LYS A 54 11.62 10.62 2.75
N VAL A 55 11.07 11.74 2.30
CA VAL A 55 11.80 13.00 2.08
C VAL A 55 11.70 13.89 3.31
N THR A 56 10.47 14.10 3.80
CA THR A 56 10.17 14.91 5.00
C THR A 56 8.75 14.60 5.50
N SER A 57 8.18 15.46 6.34
CA SER A 57 6.78 15.40 6.78
C SER A 57 6.19 16.80 6.92
N LEU A 58 4.86 16.90 6.91
CA LEU A 58 4.14 18.15 7.20
C LEU A 58 4.58 18.77 8.53
N LYS A 59 4.82 17.94 9.56
CA LYS A 59 5.33 18.37 10.87
C LYS A 59 6.69 19.06 10.75
N ASN A 60 7.62 18.45 10.01
CA ASN A 60 8.96 19.02 9.81
C ASN A 60 8.94 20.32 9.00
N LEU A 61 7.90 20.51 8.17
CA LEU A 61 7.68 21.75 7.43
C LEU A 61 6.90 22.81 8.23
N ASN A 62 6.56 22.54 9.50
CA ASN A 62 5.72 23.39 10.34
C ASN A 62 4.34 23.71 9.70
N VAL A 63 3.83 22.78 8.88
CA VAL A 63 2.49 22.84 8.29
C VAL A 63 1.50 22.34 9.34
N LYS A 64 0.52 23.16 9.71
CA LYS A 64 -0.50 22.79 10.69
C LYS A 64 -1.59 21.98 10.00
N TYR A 65 -1.99 20.88 10.63
CA TYR A 65 -3.13 20.07 10.22
C TYR A 65 -3.73 19.37 11.44
N THR A 66 -5.01 18.99 11.34
CA THR A 66 -5.68 18.21 12.36
C THR A 66 -5.14 16.79 12.35
N GLU A 67 -4.62 16.33 13.48
CA GLU A 67 -4.15 14.95 13.61
C GLU A 67 -5.31 13.98 13.41
N PRO A 68 -5.23 13.05 12.45
CA PRO A 68 -6.35 12.21 12.14
C PRO A 68 -6.54 11.10 13.18
N SER A 69 -7.76 10.60 13.29
CA SER A 69 -8.07 9.44 14.13
C SER A 69 -8.28 8.20 13.26
N PHE A 70 -8.16 7.01 13.86
CA PHE A 70 -8.48 5.77 13.15
C PHE A 70 -10.00 5.66 12.96
N SER A 71 -10.41 5.17 11.79
CA SER A 71 -11.77 4.72 11.54
C SER A 71 -12.14 3.62 12.54
N LYS A 72 -13.43 3.52 12.88
CA LYS A 72 -13.97 2.49 13.79
C LYS A 72 -14.71 1.38 13.03
N LYS A 73 -14.41 1.23 11.75
CA LYS A 73 -15.04 0.26 10.84
C LYS A 73 -13.92 -0.56 10.23
N PRO A 74 -13.47 -1.61 10.93
CA PRO A 74 -12.35 -2.42 10.46
C PRO A 74 -12.77 -3.25 9.25
N ASP A 75 -11.96 -3.23 8.21
CA ASP A 75 -12.11 -4.08 7.04
C ASP A 75 -11.15 -5.28 7.10
N THR A 76 -11.37 -6.28 6.24
CA THR A 76 -10.41 -7.38 6.04
C THR A 76 -10.13 -7.52 4.56
N TYR A 77 -8.85 -7.63 4.22
CA TYR A 77 -8.36 -7.73 2.85
C TYR A 77 -7.64 -9.06 2.68
N GLN A 78 -8.07 -9.84 1.69
CA GLN A 78 -7.44 -11.10 1.33
C GLN A 78 -7.27 -11.14 -0.19
N PHE A 79 -6.07 -11.51 -0.62
CA PHE A 79 -5.70 -11.58 -2.02
C PHE A 79 -4.68 -12.70 -2.25
N SER A 80 -4.77 -13.36 -3.40
CA SER A 80 -3.77 -14.31 -3.89
C SER A 80 -3.65 -14.21 -5.40
N SER A 81 -2.43 -14.18 -5.93
CA SER A 81 -2.19 -14.15 -7.38
C SER A 81 -2.91 -15.29 -8.10
N LYS A 82 -3.77 -14.93 -9.04
CA LYS A 82 -4.57 -15.88 -9.82
C LYS A 82 -3.67 -16.88 -10.55
N ASN A 83 -4.03 -18.16 -10.47
CA ASN A 83 -3.30 -19.28 -11.11
C ASN A 83 -1.83 -19.44 -10.70
N ALA A 84 -1.34 -18.66 -9.74
CA ALA A 84 0.05 -18.65 -9.30
C ALA A 84 0.23 -19.04 -7.82
N VAL A 85 -0.87 -19.08 -7.06
CA VAL A 85 -0.93 -19.50 -5.66
C VAL A 85 -1.96 -20.61 -5.50
N SER A 86 -1.58 -21.70 -4.82
CA SER A 86 -2.50 -22.79 -4.45
C SER A 86 -2.35 -23.16 -2.99
N PHE A 87 -3.45 -23.59 -2.38
CA PHE A 87 -3.52 -23.98 -0.98
C PHE A 87 -3.83 -25.48 -0.87
N ASN A 88 -3.02 -26.21 -0.11
CA ASN A 88 -3.33 -27.58 0.30
C ASN A 88 -3.51 -27.60 1.82
N PHE A 89 -4.67 -28.06 2.26
CA PHE A 89 -5.01 -28.18 3.67
C PHE A 89 -4.81 -29.63 4.09
N ASN A 90 -3.90 -29.86 5.02
CA ASN A 90 -3.82 -31.15 5.71
C ASN A 90 -4.47 -30.99 7.08
N ILE A 91 -5.62 -31.66 7.25
CA ILE A 91 -6.40 -31.67 8.48
C ILE A 91 -6.05 -32.98 9.18
N ASP A 92 -5.26 -32.92 10.25
CA ASP A 92 -4.77 -34.09 10.99
C ASP A 92 -5.87 -34.77 11.85
N SER A 93 -7.15 -34.64 11.51
CA SER A 93 -8.24 -35.20 12.31
C SER A 93 -9.32 -35.89 11.48
N ASN A 94 -9.89 -36.94 12.08
CA ASN A 94 -11.08 -37.68 11.65
C ASN A 94 -12.32 -36.76 11.80
N VAL A 95 -12.34 -35.67 11.05
CA VAL A 95 -13.42 -34.69 11.07
C VAL A 95 -14.58 -35.23 10.27
N ASP A 96 -15.70 -35.45 10.94
CA ASP A 96 -16.97 -35.72 10.28
C ASP A 96 -17.41 -34.49 9.46
N LEU A 97 -17.11 -34.54 8.16
CA LEU A 97 -17.56 -33.56 7.17
C LEU A 97 -19.08 -33.62 6.91
N GLY A 98 -19.80 -34.57 7.51
CA GLY A 98 -21.25 -34.73 7.43
C GLY A 98 -22.03 -33.95 8.50
N SER A 99 -21.37 -33.30 9.45
CA SER A 99 -22.03 -32.47 10.47
C SER A 99 -22.10 -31.00 10.03
N GLU A 100 -23.22 -30.32 10.30
CA GLU A 100 -23.40 -28.87 10.04
C GLU A 100 -22.43 -27.97 10.83
N LYS A 101 -21.66 -28.55 11.76
CA LYS A 101 -20.68 -27.83 12.57
C LYS A 101 -19.32 -27.84 11.86
N LEU A 102 -18.89 -26.66 11.45
CA LEU A 102 -17.58 -26.44 10.85
C LEU A 102 -16.46 -26.99 11.78
N PRO A 103 -15.48 -27.74 11.25
CA PRO A 103 -14.34 -28.18 12.03
C PRO A 103 -13.59 -27.01 12.67
N SER A 104 -13.30 -27.17 13.95
CA SER A 104 -12.31 -26.38 14.68
C SER A 104 -11.12 -27.29 15.00
N GLY A 105 -9.94 -26.98 14.48
CA GLY A 105 -8.76 -27.81 14.69
C GLY A 105 -7.45 -27.11 14.36
N ASN A 106 -6.34 -27.77 14.69
CA ASN A 106 -5.02 -27.38 14.21
C ASN A 106 -4.93 -27.78 12.74
N VAL A 107 -4.78 -26.79 11.87
CA VAL A 107 -4.72 -26.98 10.42
C VAL A 107 -3.30 -26.71 9.96
N LYS A 108 -2.77 -27.62 9.16
CA LYS A 108 -1.53 -27.38 8.40
C LYS A 108 -1.91 -26.90 7.00
N ILE A 109 -1.54 -25.68 6.68
CA ILE A 109 -1.73 -25.07 5.36
C ILE A 109 -0.40 -25.13 4.62
N LYS A 110 -0.39 -25.75 3.45
CA LYS A 110 0.70 -25.62 2.48
C LYS A 110 0.28 -24.62 1.40
N ILE A 111 1.02 -23.52 1.26
CA ILE A 111 0.88 -22.56 0.16
C ILE A 111 1.97 -22.87 -0.86
N ASN A 112 1.60 -23.14 -2.12
CA ASN A 112 2.56 -23.25 -3.22
C ASN A 112 2.48 -22.01 -4.11
N PHE A 113 3.64 -21.49 -4.49
CA PHE A 113 3.81 -20.43 -5.46
C PHE A 113 4.44 -21.01 -6.73
N THR A 114 3.72 -20.90 -7.85
CA THR A 114 4.13 -21.44 -9.15
C THR A 114 4.71 -20.39 -10.10
N SER A 115 4.76 -19.13 -9.67
CA SER A 115 5.34 -18.02 -10.44
C SER A 115 6.20 -17.10 -9.57
N GLU A 116 7.22 -16.51 -10.20
CA GLU A 116 8.00 -15.44 -9.59
C GLU A 116 7.13 -14.18 -9.43
N GLY A 117 7.22 -13.54 -8.27
CA GLY A 117 6.45 -12.36 -7.92
C GLY A 117 5.03 -12.66 -7.44
N ALA A 118 4.57 -13.91 -7.48
CA ALA A 118 3.26 -14.31 -6.97
C ALA A 118 3.11 -13.97 -5.47
N ILE A 119 1.94 -13.46 -5.11
CA ILE A 119 1.65 -12.83 -3.82
C ILE A 119 0.53 -13.61 -3.16
N TYR A 120 0.71 -13.86 -1.86
CA TYR A 120 -0.40 -14.11 -0.95
C TYR A 120 -0.43 -12.99 0.07
N PHE A 121 -1.58 -12.33 0.19
CA PHE A 121 -1.78 -11.15 1.02
C PHE A 121 -3.01 -11.38 1.90
N LEU A 122 -2.85 -11.22 3.20
CA LEU A 122 -3.92 -11.28 4.17
C LEU A 122 -3.69 -10.18 5.20
N ALA A 123 -4.66 -9.29 5.37
CA ALA A 123 -4.65 -8.20 6.32
C ALA A 123 -6.01 -8.16 7.03
N VAL A 124 -6.02 -8.33 8.34
CA VAL A 124 -7.23 -8.51 9.16
C VAL A 124 -7.38 -7.36 10.15
N ASP A 125 -8.63 -6.97 10.38
CA ASP A 125 -9.03 -5.84 11.21
C ASP A 125 -8.24 -4.56 10.84
N CYS A 126 -8.43 -4.11 9.60
CA CYS A 126 -7.75 -2.95 9.02
C CYS A 126 -8.51 -1.67 9.31
N ASP A 127 -7.91 -0.78 10.09
CA ASP A 127 -8.42 0.57 10.34
C ASP A 127 -7.67 1.60 9.49
N LYS A 128 -8.40 2.61 9.00
CA LYS A 128 -7.85 3.69 8.17
C LYS A 128 -7.66 4.94 9.01
N LYS A 129 -6.51 5.59 8.88
CA LYS A 129 -6.23 6.92 9.43
C LYS A 129 -6.04 7.89 8.27
N GLU A 130 -6.83 8.95 8.19
CA GLU A 130 -6.91 9.83 7.00
C GLU A 130 -7.06 11.30 7.37
N LEU A 131 -6.39 12.20 6.63
CA LEU A 131 -6.55 13.65 6.77
C LEU A 131 -7.96 14.11 6.38
N ASP A 132 -8.61 14.87 7.25
CA ASP A 132 -10.01 15.29 7.06
C ASP A 132 -10.17 16.49 6.11
N ASP A 133 -9.27 17.49 6.16
CA ASP A 133 -9.42 18.75 5.39
C ASP A 133 -8.20 19.01 4.50
N LEU A 134 -8.25 18.43 3.29
CA LEU A 134 -7.21 18.60 2.28
C LEU A 134 -7.18 20.02 1.68
N SER A 135 -8.32 20.72 1.67
CA SER A 135 -8.40 22.08 1.12
C SER A 135 -7.73 23.10 2.03
N ALA A 136 -7.97 23.03 3.34
CA ALA A 136 -7.25 23.85 4.31
C ALA A 136 -5.75 23.54 4.31
N LEU A 137 -5.38 22.26 4.16
CA LEU A 137 -4.00 21.84 4.07
C LEU A 137 -3.30 22.39 2.81
N GLU A 138 -3.96 22.35 1.66
CA GLU A 138 -3.43 22.94 0.41
C GLU A 138 -3.12 24.44 0.60
N ASN A 139 -4.03 25.18 1.25
CA ASN A 139 -3.83 26.60 1.53
C ASN A 139 -2.64 26.85 2.47
N GLU A 140 -2.50 26.05 3.53
CA GLU A 140 -1.38 26.14 4.47
C GLU A 140 -0.03 25.82 3.79
N ILE A 141 0.00 24.82 2.90
CA ILE A 141 1.20 24.51 2.09
C ILE A 141 1.51 25.64 1.12
N ASN A 142 0.53 26.26 0.47
CA ASN A 142 0.79 27.40 -0.42
C ASN A 142 1.33 28.64 0.35
N ALA A 143 0.88 28.84 1.58
CA ALA A 143 1.36 29.93 2.44
C ALA A 143 2.83 29.72 2.89
N LYS A 144 3.23 28.49 3.21
CA LYS A 144 4.54 28.18 3.85
C LYS A 144 5.55 27.48 2.94
N GLY A 145 5.08 26.73 1.96
CA GLY A 145 5.80 25.72 1.19
C GLY A 145 6.63 26.23 0.02
N LYS A 146 6.77 27.55 -0.17
CA LYS A 146 7.38 28.16 -1.37
C LYS A 146 8.86 27.77 -1.62
N LYS A 147 9.55 27.16 -0.65
CA LYS A 147 10.99 26.80 -0.74
C LYS A 147 11.28 25.32 -0.99
N MET A 148 10.28 24.43 -1.02
CA MET A 148 10.49 23.00 -1.22
C MET A 148 10.32 22.59 -2.68
N LEU A 149 11.12 21.61 -3.13
CA LEU A 149 10.92 20.96 -4.42
C LEU A 149 9.77 19.94 -4.30
N TRP A 150 8.58 20.35 -4.73
CA TRP A 150 7.37 19.52 -4.73
C TRP A 150 7.29 18.51 -5.89
N LYS A 151 8.10 18.74 -6.93
CA LYS A 151 8.15 17.88 -8.12
C LYS A 151 8.54 16.45 -7.75
N ASP A 152 7.84 15.48 -8.34
CA ASP A 152 8.07 14.04 -8.15
C ASP A 152 7.91 13.55 -6.69
N THR A 153 7.27 14.34 -5.84
CA THR A 153 6.92 13.96 -4.46
C THR A 153 5.43 13.72 -4.31
N PHE A 154 5.07 12.95 -3.28
CA PHE A 154 3.70 12.61 -2.93
C PHE A 154 3.48 12.86 -1.44
N LEU A 155 2.31 13.38 -1.10
CA LEU A 155 1.83 13.47 0.28
C LEU A 155 1.05 12.21 0.63
N VAL A 156 1.39 11.59 1.75
CA VAL A 156 0.60 10.51 2.35
C VAL A 156 -0.58 11.11 3.10
N THR A 157 -1.78 10.99 2.53
CA THR A 157 -3.01 11.54 3.13
C THR A 157 -3.74 10.53 3.98
N SER A 158 -3.53 9.24 3.72
CA SER A 158 -4.07 8.19 4.56
C SER A 158 -3.11 7.00 4.66
N VAL A 159 -3.28 6.24 5.75
CA VAL A 159 -2.67 4.92 5.91
C VAL A 159 -3.73 3.94 6.41
N THR A 160 -3.69 2.70 5.90
CA THR A 160 -4.50 1.59 6.42
C THR A 160 -3.59 0.65 7.19
N VAL A 161 -3.91 0.45 8.48
CA VAL A 161 -3.12 -0.36 9.41
C VAL A 161 -3.91 -1.61 9.76
N ALA A 162 -3.34 -2.76 9.44
CA ALA A 162 -3.88 -4.06 9.81
C ALA A 162 -3.46 -4.42 11.23
N LYS A 163 -4.42 -4.83 12.06
CA LYS A 163 -4.10 -5.40 13.37
C LYS A 163 -3.26 -6.67 13.23
N LYS A 164 -3.52 -7.48 12.21
CA LYS A 164 -2.71 -8.63 11.83
C LYS A 164 -2.52 -8.68 10.32
N ALA A 165 -1.30 -8.95 9.87
CA ALA A 165 -1.05 -9.19 8.45
C ALA A 165 -0.11 -10.38 8.22
N PHE A 166 -0.40 -11.16 7.18
CA PHE A 166 0.49 -12.15 6.59
C PHE A 166 0.67 -11.80 5.11
N ILE A 167 1.89 -11.52 4.69
CA ILE A 167 2.18 -11.17 3.29
C ILE A 167 3.36 -12.00 2.85
N ALA A 168 3.19 -12.77 1.78
CA ALA A 168 4.24 -13.56 1.18
C ALA A 168 4.34 -13.22 -0.31
N GLN A 169 5.56 -13.00 -0.79
CA GLN A 169 5.84 -12.81 -2.22
C GLN A 169 6.95 -13.78 -2.65
N SER A 170 6.65 -14.63 -3.61
CA SER A 170 7.63 -15.55 -4.17
C SER A 170 8.69 -14.81 -4.98
N ARG A 171 9.95 -15.23 -4.85
CA ARG A 171 11.07 -14.82 -5.70
C ARG A 171 11.55 -15.95 -6.61
N SER A 172 10.80 -17.05 -6.65
CA SER A 172 11.08 -18.21 -7.51
C SER A 172 9.78 -18.75 -8.12
N LYS A 173 9.90 -19.67 -9.07
CA LYS A 173 8.73 -20.33 -9.71
C LYS A 173 8.25 -21.57 -8.96
N THR A 174 8.96 -21.99 -7.90
CA THR A 174 8.71 -23.25 -7.19
C THR A 174 8.97 -23.06 -5.70
N SER A 175 8.21 -22.15 -5.10
CA SER A 175 8.35 -21.78 -3.70
C SER A 175 7.19 -22.34 -2.89
N GLU A 176 7.44 -22.78 -1.66
CA GLU A 176 6.43 -23.38 -0.78
C GLU A 176 6.52 -22.84 0.65
N LEU A 177 5.36 -22.62 1.28
CA LEU A 177 5.25 -22.27 2.69
C LEU A 177 4.33 -23.23 3.42
N PHE A 178 4.77 -23.69 4.59
CA PHE A 178 3.98 -24.55 5.48
C PHE A 178 3.63 -23.76 6.74
N ILE A 179 2.36 -23.43 6.89
CA ILE A 179 1.80 -22.63 7.99
C ILE A 179 0.97 -23.55 8.88
N ASN A 180 1.16 -23.45 10.20
CA ASN A 180 0.26 -24.05 11.17
C ASN A 180 -0.65 -22.96 11.71
N GLY A 181 -1.92 -23.28 11.92
CA GLY A 181 -2.81 -22.38 12.66
C GLY A 181 -4.01 -23.06 13.27
N ASN A 182 -4.57 -22.41 14.29
CA ASN A 182 -5.85 -22.79 14.89
C ASN A 182 -6.98 -22.12 14.12
N ILE A 183 -7.48 -22.80 13.09
CA ILE A 183 -8.43 -22.16 12.18
C ILE A 183 -9.80 -22.84 12.25
N GLN A 184 -10.84 -22.02 12.15
CA GLN A 184 -12.23 -22.45 12.16
C GLN A 184 -12.83 -22.22 10.78
N GLY A 185 -13.69 -23.13 10.33
CA GLY A 185 -14.54 -22.84 9.17
C GLY A 185 -13.87 -22.95 7.81
N ILE A 186 -13.11 -24.02 7.56
CA ILE A 186 -12.66 -24.34 6.21
C ILE A 186 -13.89 -24.76 5.39
N GLN A 187 -14.30 -23.94 4.44
CA GLN A 187 -15.37 -24.28 3.50
C GLN A 187 -14.89 -23.93 2.09
N SER A 188 -14.90 -24.92 1.18
CA SER A 188 -14.62 -24.75 -0.25
C SER A 188 -13.33 -24.00 -0.59
N GLY A 189 -12.21 -24.35 0.06
CA GLY A 189 -10.89 -23.76 -0.23
C GLY A 189 -10.69 -22.33 0.31
N THR A 190 -11.69 -21.77 1.00
CA THR A 190 -11.55 -20.49 1.72
C THR A 190 -11.54 -20.73 3.22
N VAL A 191 -10.68 -20.00 3.91
CA VAL A 191 -10.47 -20.12 5.34
C VAL A 191 -10.73 -18.77 5.98
N LYS A 192 -11.71 -18.70 6.89
CA LYS A 192 -11.94 -17.49 7.67
C LYS A 192 -10.87 -17.36 8.75
N ILE A 193 -9.87 -16.53 8.50
CA ILE A 193 -8.79 -16.23 9.44
C ILE A 193 -9.12 -14.90 10.12
N GLY A 194 -9.36 -14.94 11.44
CA GLY A 194 -9.60 -13.74 12.25
C GLY A 194 -8.32 -13.25 12.92
N ALA A 195 -8.30 -12.01 13.44
CA ALA A 195 -7.11 -11.44 14.09
C ALA A 195 -6.67 -12.19 15.36
N LYS A 196 -7.56 -13.00 15.96
CA LYS A 196 -7.27 -13.86 17.11
C LYS A 196 -6.65 -15.22 16.73
N THR A 197 -6.59 -15.54 15.44
CA THR A 197 -5.93 -16.76 14.96
C THR A 197 -4.43 -16.65 15.18
N ASN A 198 -3.81 -17.73 15.62
CA ASN A 198 -2.36 -17.88 15.67
C ASN A 198 -1.93 -18.60 14.40
N LEU A 199 -1.19 -17.90 13.55
CA LEU A 199 -0.50 -18.49 12.41
C LEU A 199 1.00 -18.55 12.71
N GLY A 200 1.63 -19.67 12.40
CA GLY A 200 3.08 -19.84 12.54
C GLY A 200 3.66 -20.55 11.33
N ILE A 201 4.78 -20.04 10.81
CA ILE A 201 5.52 -20.66 9.71
C ILE A 201 6.39 -21.78 10.28
N ASN A 202 6.18 -23.02 9.82
CA ASN A 202 6.98 -24.17 10.27
C ASN A 202 8.09 -24.50 9.30
N LYS A 203 7.86 -24.28 8.01
CA LYS A 203 8.82 -24.61 6.96
C LYS A 203 8.63 -23.70 5.75
N GLN A 204 9.76 -23.33 5.15
CA GLN A 204 9.86 -22.62 3.89
C GLN A 204 10.74 -23.44 2.94
N GLN A 205 10.36 -23.49 1.66
CA GLN A 205 11.20 -23.98 0.57
C GLN A 205 11.21 -22.96 -0.57
N GLY A 206 12.39 -22.73 -1.16
CA GLY A 206 12.59 -21.70 -2.17
C GLY A 206 12.76 -20.29 -1.59
N ASP A 207 12.94 -19.32 -2.49
CA ASP A 207 13.11 -17.92 -2.12
C ASP A 207 11.74 -17.22 -2.07
N ILE A 208 11.41 -16.68 -0.89
CA ILE A 208 10.14 -16.05 -0.57
C ILE A 208 10.42 -14.88 0.38
N PHE A 209 9.92 -13.71 0.04
CA PHE A 209 9.80 -12.61 1.00
C PHE A 209 8.57 -12.86 1.87
N ILE A 210 8.71 -12.73 3.19
CA ILE A 210 7.60 -12.96 4.13
C ILE A 210 7.55 -11.84 5.17
N LYS A 211 6.40 -11.18 5.25
CA LYS A 211 5.92 -10.52 6.46
C LYS A 211 5.04 -11.55 7.18
N ASP A 212 5.61 -12.17 8.22
CA ASP A 212 4.89 -13.13 9.05
C ASP A 212 3.71 -12.44 9.78
N TRP A 213 2.86 -13.20 10.47
CA TRP A 213 1.62 -12.81 11.18
C TRP A 213 1.81 -11.72 12.25
N SER A 214 2.17 -10.54 11.78
CA SER A 214 2.70 -9.41 12.53
C SER A 214 1.58 -8.48 12.97
N ASN A 215 1.79 -7.81 14.09
CA ASN A 215 0.87 -6.80 14.60
C ASN A 215 1.07 -5.45 13.91
N ASP A 216 0.01 -4.66 13.83
CA ASP A 216 0.01 -3.23 13.50
C ASP A 216 0.81 -2.90 12.24
N VAL A 217 0.48 -3.60 11.14
CA VAL A 217 1.19 -3.49 9.86
C VAL A 217 0.48 -2.47 8.97
N THR A 218 1.17 -1.39 8.58
CA THR A 218 0.68 -0.49 7.53
C THR A 218 0.74 -1.20 6.18
N VAL A 219 -0.42 -1.44 5.57
CA VAL A 219 -0.54 -2.25 4.35
C VAL A 219 -0.92 -1.45 3.12
N PHE A 220 -1.67 -0.36 3.28
CA PHE A 220 -2.03 0.55 2.20
C PHE A 220 -1.81 2.00 2.59
N MET A 221 -1.72 2.86 1.58
CA MET A 221 -1.67 4.31 1.73
C MET A 221 -2.53 4.97 0.66
N ASP A 222 -3.03 6.18 0.92
CA ASP A 222 -3.56 7.07 -0.12
C ASP A 222 -2.60 8.24 -0.31
N LEU A 223 -2.50 8.70 -1.55
CA LEU A 223 -1.50 9.67 -1.97
C LEU A 223 -2.12 10.84 -2.72
N ILE A 224 -1.54 12.02 -2.51
CA ILE A 224 -1.73 13.20 -3.34
C ILE A 224 -0.42 13.55 -4.01
N ARG A 225 -0.48 13.88 -5.31
CA ARG A 225 0.61 14.51 -6.05
C ARG A 225 0.44 16.03 -5.99
N PHE A 226 1.57 16.73 -5.91
CA PHE A 226 1.63 18.17 -6.05
C PHE A 226 1.80 18.55 -7.53
N GLU A 227 0.89 19.36 -8.07
CA GLU A 227 1.04 19.98 -9.39
C GLU A 227 1.28 21.49 -9.23
N LYS A 228 2.23 22.04 -9.98
CA LYS A 228 2.53 23.48 -9.96
C LYS A 228 1.72 24.15 -11.07
N GLU A 229 0.79 25.01 -10.70
CA GLU A 229 0.20 25.97 -11.64
C GLU A 229 1.13 27.18 -11.75
N VAL A 230 1.41 27.59 -12.99
CA VAL A 230 2.14 28.80 -13.30
C VAL A 230 1.16 29.74 -13.97
N PHE A 231 0.84 30.85 -13.31
CA PHE A 231 0.06 31.92 -13.92
C PHE A 231 1.04 32.83 -14.67
N SER A 232 1.02 32.81 -16.00
CA SER A 232 1.67 33.84 -16.82
C SER A 232 0.60 34.79 -17.35
N GLU A 233 0.63 36.05 -16.92
CA GLU A 233 -0.12 37.10 -17.59
C GLU A 233 0.47 37.28 -18.99
N ASN A 234 -0.13 36.66 -20.00
CA ASN A 234 0.19 36.96 -21.39
C ASN A 234 -0.35 38.37 -21.74
N TYR A 235 0.32 39.41 -21.26
CA TYR A 235 0.08 40.79 -21.68
C TYR A 235 0.49 40.94 -23.15
N ARG A 236 -0.47 40.74 -24.07
CA ARG A 236 -0.37 41.21 -25.45
C ARG A 236 -0.51 42.73 -25.47
N GLY A 237 0.57 43.45 -25.19
CA GLY A 237 0.55 44.91 -25.26
C GLY A 237 1.91 45.55 -25.00
N ASN A 238 2.60 45.91 -26.08
CA ASN A 238 3.69 46.88 -26.24
C ASN A 238 4.81 46.99 -25.17
N LYS A 239 6.04 46.78 -25.67
CA LYS A 239 7.34 47.24 -25.14
C LYS A 239 7.24 48.35 -24.09
N THR A 240 7.55 48.06 -22.82
CA THR A 240 8.73 48.59 -22.11
C THR A 240 8.85 47.99 -20.70
N THR A 241 10.10 47.97 -20.23
CA THR A 241 10.55 47.75 -18.84
C THR A 241 10.43 46.35 -18.22
N SER A 242 11.60 45.70 -18.21
CA SER A 242 12.05 44.68 -17.26
C SER A 242 11.62 45.02 -15.83
N THR A 243 10.50 44.43 -15.41
CA THR A 243 10.15 44.24 -14.01
C THR A 243 10.14 42.74 -13.81
N LYS A 244 10.88 42.21 -12.83
CA LYS A 244 10.88 40.78 -12.51
C LYS A 244 9.43 40.34 -12.32
N GLU A 245 8.87 39.65 -13.32
CA GLU A 245 7.61 38.92 -13.16
C GLU A 245 7.83 37.96 -11.99
N VAL A 246 7.17 38.25 -10.88
CA VAL A 246 7.01 37.26 -9.82
C VAL A 246 6.05 36.24 -10.43
N GLU A 247 6.58 35.15 -10.97
CA GLU A 247 5.77 33.97 -11.29
C GLU A 247 5.09 33.52 -10.00
N GLU A 248 3.85 33.98 -9.80
CA GLU A 248 3.01 33.44 -8.75
C GLU A 248 2.68 32.01 -9.16
N SER A 249 3.25 31.08 -8.40
CA SER A 249 3.00 29.67 -8.59
C SER A 249 2.26 29.12 -7.40
N ARG A 250 1.20 28.39 -7.70
CA ARG A 250 0.36 27.71 -6.73
C ARG A 250 0.58 26.21 -6.83
N ILE A 251 0.62 25.56 -5.68
CA ILE A 251 0.62 24.11 -5.56
C ILE A 251 -0.84 23.67 -5.49
N LEU A 252 -1.23 22.78 -6.39
CA LEU A 252 -2.51 22.09 -6.37
C LEU A 252 -2.33 20.65 -5.92
N PHE A 253 -3.29 20.19 -5.13
CA PHE A 253 -3.41 18.80 -4.73
C PHE A 253 -4.19 18.02 -5.77
N LYS A 254 -3.56 16.97 -6.29
CA LYS A 254 -4.21 16.01 -7.17
C LYS A 254 -4.18 14.61 -6.56
N PRO A 255 -5.33 14.01 -6.24
CA PRO A 255 -5.39 12.62 -5.82
C PRO A 255 -4.69 11.71 -6.83
N VAL A 256 -3.89 10.77 -6.34
CA VAL A 256 -3.36 9.71 -7.19
C VAL A 256 -4.45 8.66 -7.39
N LEU A 257 -4.81 8.41 -8.63
CA LEU A 257 -5.80 7.40 -8.98
C LEU A 257 -5.14 6.05 -9.22
N ILE A 258 -5.88 4.95 -9.08
CA ILE A 258 -5.36 3.59 -9.29
C ILE A 258 -4.88 3.40 -10.73
N GLU A 259 -5.55 4.04 -11.69
CA GLU A 259 -5.20 4.00 -13.11
C GLU A 259 -3.81 4.58 -13.36
N ASP A 260 -3.36 5.58 -12.59
CA ASP A 260 -2.00 6.14 -12.70
C ASP A 260 -0.90 5.10 -12.40
N LEU A 261 -1.22 4.02 -11.66
CA LEU A 261 -0.28 2.93 -11.34
C LEU A 261 -0.25 1.86 -12.44
N LEU A 262 -1.35 1.71 -13.17
CA LEU A 262 -1.55 0.63 -14.15
C LEU A 262 -1.12 1.03 -15.57
N THR A 263 -1.21 2.32 -15.92
CA THR A 263 -0.75 2.84 -17.22
C THR A 263 0.77 2.96 -17.29
N ASP A 264 1.38 2.60 -18.43
CA ASP A 264 2.82 2.65 -18.70
C ASP A 264 3.34 3.96 -19.31
#